data_AF-A0A7W5BBA7-F1
#
_entry.id   AF-A0A7W5BBA7-F1
#
_cell.length_a   1.000
_cell.length_b   1.000
_cell.length_c   1.000
_cell.angle_alpha   90.00
_cell.angle_beta   90.00
_cell.angle_gamma   90.00
#
_symmetry.space_group_name_H-M   'P 1'
#
loop_
_entity.id
_entity.type
_entity.pdbx_description
1 polymer ?
#
loop_
_entity_poly.entity_id
_entity_poly.type
_entity_poly.pdbx_seq_one_letter_code
_entity_poly.pdbx_strand_id
1 'polypeptide(L)'
;MKNLKKTVLASGLALALLAGITPVSQATVLTIDFAMKGAFSGTPPSDPVDPNAVFARAVFDDGGGTGSVTLTMNVLTNLLVGAYVSDWYFNLDPTIMNLADAPTFTPVAGFVAADSITLDKNPNGFPNCCKADGTGGDYDIWFAFPQANPGELARGNTSKYTITGTGLTANSFNFLSVPQNSDDGSYISAVHVQGYSSSVWVAGSGSTGGGGGGGGGGSGGEVPEPGSLLLVGLGLLSLGLGRKLHLGSKTE
;
A
#
# COMPACT_ATOMS: atom_id res chain seq x y z
N MET A 1 54.54 13.25 27.34
CA MET A 1 54.11 12.14 26.45
C MET A 1 52.87 11.35 26.93
N LYS A 2 52.30 11.58 28.13
CA LYS A 2 51.11 10.84 28.62
C LYS A 2 49.75 11.35 28.09
N ASN A 3 49.68 12.57 27.55
CA ASN A 3 48.39 13.20 27.17
C ASN A 3 47.96 12.95 25.72
N LEU A 4 48.83 12.42 24.86
CA LEU A 4 48.52 12.18 23.44
C LEU A 4 47.69 10.90 23.22
N LYS A 5 47.68 9.98 24.19
CA LYS A 5 46.99 8.68 24.08
C LYS A 5 45.48 8.75 24.39
N LYS A 6 45.01 9.76 25.13
CA LYS A 6 43.58 9.89 25.50
C LYS A 6 42.74 10.54 24.41
N THR A 7 43.32 11.43 23.61
CA THR A 7 42.60 12.15 22.54
C THR A 7 42.31 11.26 21.33
N VAL A 8 43.18 10.29 21.03
CA VAL A 8 43.00 9.34 19.92
C VAL A 8 41.87 8.33 20.19
N LEU A 9 41.61 8.00 21.46
CA LEU A 9 40.57 7.05 21.84
C LEU A 9 39.15 7.63 21.76
N ALA A 10 38.99 8.93 22.04
CA ALA A 10 37.69 9.62 22.00
C ALA A 10 37.22 9.87 20.55
N SER A 11 38.14 10.13 19.61
CA SER A 11 37.80 10.34 18.20
C SER A 11 37.44 9.04 17.45
N GLY A 12 37.98 7.89 17.89
CA GLY A 12 37.64 6.58 17.29
C GLY A 12 36.22 6.11 17.62
N LEU A 13 35.70 6.47 18.81
CA LEU A 13 34.37 6.06 19.25
C LEU A 13 33.26 6.83 18.53
N ALA A 14 33.48 8.12 18.21
CA ALA A 14 32.53 8.93 17.47
C ALA A 14 32.38 8.48 15.99
N LEU A 15 33.46 8.07 15.33
CA LEU A 15 33.38 7.51 13.97
C LEU A 15 32.72 6.12 13.95
N ALA A 16 32.92 5.30 14.98
CA ALA A 16 32.28 3.98 15.09
C ALA A 16 30.75 4.07 15.32
N LEU A 17 30.27 5.12 16.00
CA LEU A 17 28.83 5.35 16.18
C LEU A 17 28.12 5.86 14.92
N LEU A 18 28.80 6.62 14.05
CA LEU A 18 28.23 7.05 12.76
C LEU A 18 28.23 5.94 11.69
N ALA A 19 29.13 4.96 11.79
CA ALA A 19 29.22 3.85 10.84
C ALA A 19 28.18 2.73 11.08
N GLY A 20 27.43 2.77 12.20
CA GLY A 20 26.42 1.77 12.55
C GLY A 20 24.99 2.11 12.14
N ILE A 21 24.75 3.27 11.51
CA ILE A 21 23.42 3.69 11.08
C ILE A 21 23.14 3.09 9.70
N THR A 22 22.86 1.78 9.65
CA THR A 22 22.29 1.20 8.43
C THR A 22 20.90 1.80 8.22
N PRO A 23 20.56 2.30 7.01
CA PRO A 23 19.22 2.79 6.75
C PRO A 23 18.21 1.66 7.00
N VAL A 24 17.36 1.83 8.00
CA VAL A 24 16.22 0.96 8.21
C VAL A 24 15.19 1.38 7.17
N SER A 25 15.07 0.60 6.10
CA SER A 25 14.00 0.79 5.13
C SER A 25 12.68 0.53 5.83
N GLN A 26 11.83 1.55 5.91
CA GLN A 26 10.54 1.45 6.59
C GLN A 26 9.53 0.78 5.64
N ALA A 27 8.68 -0.08 6.19
CA ALA A 27 7.59 -0.68 5.43
C ALA A 27 6.66 0.41 4.90
N THR A 28 6.41 0.37 3.60
CA THR A 28 5.37 1.17 2.99
C THR A 28 4.11 0.32 2.89
N VAL A 29 3.00 0.91 3.33
CA VAL A 29 1.68 0.29 3.22
C VAL A 29 0.77 1.23 2.43
N LEU A 30 0.21 0.70 1.34
CA LEU A 30 -0.86 1.33 0.59
C LEU A 30 -2.18 0.64 0.97
N THR A 31 -3.12 1.41 1.51
CA THR A 31 -4.47 0.92 1.81
C THR A 31 -5.46 1.57 0.86
N ILE A 32 -6.30 0.74 0.23
CA ILE A 32 -7.37 1.18 -0.66
C ILE A 32 -8.71 0.72 -0.06
N ASP A 33 -9.55 1.68 0.29
CA ASP A 33 -10.86 1.46 0.89
C ASP A 33 -11.98 1.66 -0.13
N PHE A 34 -12.94 0.74 -0.08
CA PHE A 34 -14.13 0.75 -0.94
C PHE A 34 -15.37 0.95 -0.07
N ALA A 35 -16.09 2.02 -0.36
CA ALA A 35 -17.37 2.35 0.23
C ALA A 35 -18.38 2.62 -0.89
N MET A 36 -19.66 2.31 -0.66
CA MET A 36 -20.69 2.40 -1.70
C MET A 36 -20.89 3.82 -2.24
N LYS A 37 -20.47 4.86 -1.50
CA LYS A 37 -20.40 6.24 -1.99
C LYS A 37 -19.51 6.40 -3.22
N GLY A 38 -18.53 5.50 -3.41
CA GLY A 38 -17.68 5.43 -4.59
C GLY A 38 -18.30 4.69 -5.78
N ALA A 39 -19.59 4.32 -5.71
CA ALA A 39 -20.29 3.70 -6.83
C ALA A 39 -20.32 4.65 -8.03
N PHE A 40 -19.91 4.16 -9.20
CA PHE A 40 -19.87 4.95 -10.44
C PHE A 40 -20.70 4.34 -11.58
N SER A 41 -21.04 3.04 -11.51
CA SER A 41 -21.85 2.37 -12.52
C SER A 41 -22.62 1.19 -11.93
N GLY A 42 -23.80 0.91 -12.48
CA GLY A 42 -24.70 -0.15 -12.01
C GLY A 42 -25.60 0.26 -10.84
N THR A 43 -26.20 -0.73 -10.18
CA THR A 43 -27.12 -0.55 -9.05
C THR A 43 -26.76 -1.54 -7.96
N PRO A 44 -26.48 -1.08 -6.73
CA PRO A 44 -26.04 -1.98 -5.67
C PRO A 44 -27.07 -3.11 -5.44
N PRO A 45 -26.62 -4.32 -5.06
CA PRO A 45 -27.50 -5.43 -4.66
C PRO A 45 -28.59 -5.06 -3.65
N SER A 46 -28.31 -4.06 -2.82
CA SER A 46 -29.26 -3.40 -1.92
C SER A 46 -28.67 -2.08 -1.44
N ASP A 47 -29.53 -1.15 -1.03
CA ASP A 47 -29.08 0.12 -0.49
C ASP A 47 -28.34 -0.09 0.84
N PRO A 48 -27.07 0.37 0.97
CA PRO A 48 -26.32 0.25 2.20
C PRO A 48 -26.95 1.11 3.30
N VAL A 49 -26.87 0.64 4.55
CA VAL A 49 -27.32 1.43 5.71
C VAL A 49 -26.52 2.72 5.85
N ASP A 50 -25.21 2.66 5.56
CA ASP A 50 -24.34 3.84 5.45
C ASP A 50 -23.51 3.72 4.17
N PRO A 51 -23.70 4.60 3.17
CA PRO A 51 -22.92 4.57 1.94
C PRO A 51 -21.43 4.88 2.15
N ASN A 52 -21.03 5.48 3.28
CA ASN A 52 -19.62 5.76 3.59
C ASN A 52 -18.93 4.60 4.30
N ALA A 53 -19.67 3.58 4.75
CA ALA A 53 -19.09 2.44 5.43
C ALA A 53 -18.19 1.65 4.46
N VAL A 54 -16.93 1.46 4.84
CA VAL A 54 -15.99 0.63 4.09
C VAL A 54 -16.48 -0.81 4.14
N PHE A 55 -16.78 -1.38 2.98
CA PHE A 55 -17.24 -2.76 2.83
C PHE A 55 -16.16 -3.69 2.28
N ALA A 56 -15.15 -3.14 1.61
CA ALA A 56 -13.99 -3.89 1.15
C ALA A 56 -12.71 -3.05 1.28
N ARG A 57 -11.57 -3.74 1.41
CA ARG A 57 -10.25 -3.11 1.57
C ARG A 57 -9.17 -3.94 0.89
N ALA A 58 -8.35 -3.30 0.06
CA ALA A 58 -7.07 -3.85 -0.37
C ALA A 58 -5.92 -3.22 0.43
N VAL A 59 -4.96 -4.05 0.82
CA VAL A 59 -3.72 -3.60 1.48
C VAL A 59 -2.54 -4.18 0.74
N PHE A 60 -1.65 -3.31 0.27
CA PHE A 60 -0.34 -3.65 -0.26
C PHE A 60 0.72 -3.31 0.79
N ASP A 61 1.50 -4.31 1.20
CA ASP A 61 2.55 -4.18 2.20
C ASP A 61 3.86 -4.77 1.67
N ASP A 62 4.90 -3.94 1.54
CA ASP A 62 6.21 -4.35 1.06
C ASP A 62 7.17 -4.82 2.17
N GLY A 63 6.73 -4.79 3.43
CA GLY A 63 7.52 -5.22 4.58
C GLY A 63 8.84 -4.45 4.76
N GLY A 64 9.00 -3.30 4.10
CA GLY A 64 10.22 -2.48 4.12
C GLY A 64 11.24 -2.86 3.07
N GLY A 65 10.90 -3.75 2.14
CA GLY A 65 11.78 -4.19 1.05
C GLY A 65 11.32 -3.71 -0.32
N THR A 66 12.12 -4.05 -1.33
CA THR A 66 11.70 -4.04 -2.73
C THR A 66 11.73 -5.47 -3.25
N GLY A 67 10.97 -5.74 -4.31
CA GLY A 67 10.98 -7.05 -4.96
C GLY A 67 9.79 -7.95 -4.61
N SER A 68 9.09 -7.64 -3.51
CA SER A 68 7.97 -8.43 -2.99
C SER A 68 6.96 -7.54 -2.28
N VAL A 69 5.68 -7.75 -2.57
CA VAL A 69 4.55 -7.05 -1.94
C VAL A 69 3.50 -8.07 -1.57
N THR A 70 2.99 -7.99 -0.35
CA THR A 70 1.82 -8.77 0.07
C THR A 70 0.56 -7.96 -0.23
N LEU A 71 -0.31 -8.50 -1.09
CA LEU A 71 -1.67 -7.98 -1.31
C LEU A 71 -2.66 -8.76 -0.44
N THR A 72 -3.42 -8.05 0.38
CA THR A 72 -4.55 -8.60 1.14
C THR A 72 -5.84 -7.89 0.72
N MET A 73 -6.78 -8.64 0.13
CA MET A 73 -8.12 -8.17 -0.25
C MET A 73 -9.14 -8.71 0.74
N ASN A 74 -9.74 -7.82 1.52
CA ASN A 74 -10.73 -8.16 2.53
C ASN A 74 -12.10 -7.69 2.10
N VAL A 75 -13.10 -8.56 2.23
CA VAL A 75 -14.51 -8.17 2.15
C VAL A 75 -15.04 -8.13 3.58
N LEU A 76 -15.29 -6.93 4.07
CA LEU A 76 -15.62 -6.66 5.46
C LEU A 76 -17.08 -7.01 5.75
N THR A 77 -17.43 -7.03 7.04
CA THR A 77 -18.79 -7.32 7.50
C THR A 77 -19.80 -6.23 7.18
N ASN A 78 -19.37 -5.08 6.65
CA ASN A 78 -20.27 -4.01 6.21
C ASN A 78 -20.86 -4.28 4.81
N LEU A 79 -20.36 -5.28 4.08
CA LEU A 79 -21.05 -5.79 2.90
C LEU A 79 -22.32 -6.54 3.32
N LEU A 80 -23.39 -6.38 2.55
CA LEU A 80 -24.69 -7.01 2.82
C LEU A 80 -24.64 -8.53 2.59
N VAL A 81 -25.49 -9.27 3.31
CA VAL A 81 -25.57 -10.73 3.20
C VAL A 81 -26.04 -11.12 1.81
N GLY A 82 -25.37 -12.09 1.19
CA GLY A 82 -25.68 -12.53 -0.18
C GLY A 82 -25.04 -11.68 -1.27
N ALA A 83 -24.32 -10.61 -0.91
CA ALA A 83 -23.44 -9.91 -1.83
C ALA A 83 -22.00 -10.38 -1.67
N TYR A 84 -21.23 -10.31 -2.77
CA TYR A 84 -19.83 -10.68 -2.85
C TYR A 84 -19.10 -9.76 -3.82
N VAL A 85 -17.77 -9.73 -3.71
CA VAL A 85 -16.93 -9.03 -4.68
C VAL A 85 -16.45 -10.03 -5.72
N SER A 86 -16.91 -9.90 -6.96
CA SER A 86 -16.54 -10.81 -8.04
C SER A 86 -15.21 -10.44 -8.68
N ASP A 87 -14.89 -9.15 -8.72
CA ASP A 87 -13.74 -8.66 -9.47
C ASP A 87 -13.02 -7.54 -8.70
N TRP A 88 -11.69 -7.56 -8.75
CA TRP A 88 -10.83 -6.48 -8.26
C TRP A 88 -9.89 -6.02 -9.37
N TYR A 89 -9.76 -4.70 -9.51
CA TYR A 89 -8.95 -4.06 -10.53
C TYR A 89 -7.92 -3.15 -9.89
N PHE A 90 -6.68 -3.23 -10.33
CA PHE A 90 -5.59 -2.39 -9.82
C PHE A 90 -4.73 -1.87 -10.95
N ASN A 91 -4.03 -0.77 -10.68
CA ASN A 91 -3.01 -0.24 -11.58
C ASN A 91 -1.62 -0.57 -11.04
N LEU A 92 -0.64 -0.56 -11.93
CA LEU A 92 0.75 -0.84 -11.63
C LEU A 92 1.62 0.25 -12.27
N ASP A 93 2.72 0.59 -11.59
CA ASP A 93 3.71 1.53 -12.07
C ASP A 93 4.14 1.15 -13.50
N PRO A 94 3.96 2.02 -14.49
CA PRO A 94 4.36 1.76 -15.87
C PRO A 94 5.85 1.42 -16.00
N THR A 95 6.71 1.94 -15.11
CA THR A 95 8.13 1.63 -15.12
C THR A 95 8.42 0.18 -14.72
N ILE A 96 7.58 -0.42 -13.85
CA ILE A 96 7.65 -1.83 -13.46
C ILE A 96 7.03 -2.72 -14.53
N MET A 97 5.91 -2.29 -15.13
CA MET A 97 5.24 -3.00 -16.23
C MET A 97 6.15 -3.21 -17.44
N ASN A 98 7.00 -2.22 -17.72
CA ASN A 98 7.92 -2.24 -18.87
C ASN A 98 9.22 -3.02 -18.61
N LEU A 99 9.40 -3.60 -17.42
CA LEU A 99 10.53 -4.50 -17.16
C LEU A 99 10.30 -5.84 -17.87
N ALA A 100 11.40 -6.48 -18.28
CA ALA A 100 11.35 -7.77 -18.98
C ALA A 100 10.66 -8.87 -18.15
N ASP A 101 10.74 -8.76 -16.82
CA ASP A 101 10.13 -9.68 -15.87
C ASP A 101 8.86 -9.09 -15.29
N ALA A 102 7.72 -9.51 -15.82
CA ALA A 102 6.43 -9.11 -15.28
C ALA A 102 6.22 -9.67 -13.86
N PRO A 103 5.51 -8.94 -12.98
CA PRO A 103 5.20 -9.45 -11.66
C PRO A 103 4.43 -10.76 -11.71
N THR A 104 4.72 -11.64 -10.74
CA THR A 104 4.02 -12.91 -10.56
C THR A 104 3.18 -12.87 -9.30
N PHE A 105 1.98 -13.43 -9.37
CA PHE A 105 1.00 -13.42 -8.29
C PHE A 105 0.85 -14.83 -7.74
N THR A 106 1.28 -15.05 -6.50
CA THR A 106 1.21 -16.36 -5.84
C THR A 106 0.16 -16.33 -4.74
N PRO A 107 -0.92 -17.13 -4.82
CA PRO A 107 -1.93 -17.18 -3.76
C PRO A 107 -1.32 -17.74 -2.47
N VAL A 108 -1.71 -17.15 -1.34
CA VAL A 108 -1.33 -17.64 -0.01
C VAL A 108 -2.36 -18.68 0.44
N ALA A 109 -1.89 -19.85 0.88
CA ALA A 109 -2.76 -20.93 1.32
C ALA A 109 -3.65 -20.53 2.52
N GLY A 110 -4.87 -21.08 2.57
CA GLY A 110 -5.85 -20.80 3.62
C GLY A 110 -6.72 -19.56 3.36
N PHE A 111 -6.57 -18.91 2.21
CA PHE A 111 -7.40 -17.78 1.78
C PHE A 111 -8.15 -18.12 0.48
N VAL A 112 -9.21 -17.36 0.18
CA VAL A 112 -9.95 -17.48 -1.09
C VAL A 112 -9.04 -17.05 -2.23
N ALA A 113 -8.94 -17.85 -3.28
CA ALA A 113 -8.17 -17.51 -4.48
C ALA A 113 -9.11 -17.09 -5.61
N ALA A 114 -8.69 -16.10 -6.38
CA ALA A 114 -9.24 -15.78 -7.69
C ALA A 114 -9.10 -16.98 -8.64
N ASP A 115 -10.11 -17.18 -9.49
CA ASP A 115 -10.08 -18.16 -10.59
C ASP A 115 -9.05 -17.79 -11.65
N SER A 116 -8.89 -16.48 -11.88
CA SER A 116 -7.91 -15.95 -12.81
C SER A 116 -7.34 -14.62 -12.34
N ILE A 117 -6.10 -14.36 -12.78
CA ILE A 117 -5.43 -13.08 -12.61
C ILE A 117 -4.92 -12.70 -13.99
N THR A 118 -5.42 -11.57 -14.50
CA THR A 118 -4.97 -11.00 -15.76
C THR A 118 -4.08 -9.81 -15.46
N LEU A 119 -2.91 -9.78 -16.08
CA LEU A 119 -2.00 -8.64 -16.08
C LEU A 119 -1.82 -8.22 -17.54
N ASP A 120 -2.16 -6.98 -17.86
CA ASP A 120 -1.84 -6.40 -19.15
C ASP A 120 -0.34 -6.11 -19.22
N LYS A 121 0.33 -6.63 -20.25
CA LYS A 121 1.75 -6.39 -20.48
C LYS A 121 1.97 -5.54 -21.72
N ASN A 122 1.02 -4.70 -22.13
CA ASN A 122 1.16 -3.98 -23.39
C ASN A 122 2.27 -2.90 -23.29
N PRO A 123 3.43 -3.11 -23.95
CA PRO A 123 4.55 -2.17 -23.88
C PRO A 123 4.33 -0.95 -24.81
N ASN A 124 3.24 -0.93 -25.58
CA ASN A 124 2.95 0.08 -26.60
C ASN A 124 1.98 1.19 -26.14
N GLY A 125 1.74 1.30 -24.84
CA GLY A 125 1.30 2.56 -24.23
C GLY A 125 -0.20 2.76 -23.99
N PHE A 126 -1.04 1.75 -24.22
CA PHE A 126 -2.41 1.77 -23.70
C PHE A 126 -2.76 0.36 -23.19
N PRO A 127 -2.93 0.18 -21.87
CA PRO A 127 -3.51 -1.05 -21.31
C PRO A 127 -5.01 -1.08 -21.63
N ASN A 128 -5.57 -2.25 -21.95
CA ASN A 128 -6.99 -2.37 -22.30
C ASN A 128 -7.62 -3.71 -21.88
N CYS A 129 -6.90 -4.64 -21.26
CA CYS A 129 -7.49 -5.94 -20.92
C CYS A 129 -8.65 -5.82 -19.95
N CYS A 130 -8.55 -4.84 -19.05
CA CYS A 130 -9.16 -4.93 -17.74
C CYS A 130 -9.99 -3.67 -17.51
N LYS A 131 -11.13 -3.62 -18.20
CA LYS A 131 -12.09 -2.51 -18.15
C LYS A 131 -13.10 -2.74 -17.05
N ALA A 132 -13.11 -1.88 -16.04
CA ALA A 132 -14.22 -1.90 -15.09
C ALA A 132 -15.47 -1.36 -15.80
N ASP A 133 -16.61 -2.04 -15.65
CA ASP A 133 -17.91 -1.75 -16.28
C ASP A 133 -17.99 -1.70 -17.83
N GLY A 134 -16.85 -1.83 -18.52
CA GLY A 134 -16.74 -1.73 -19.98
C GLY A 134 -16.41 -0.33 -20.51
N THR A 135 -16.54 0.70 -19.66
CA THR A 135 -16.25 2.13 -19.94
C THR A 135 -15.41 2.80 -18.84
N GLY A 136 -15.51 2.35 -17.60
CA GLY A 136 -14.95 2.94 -16.40
C GLY A 136 -13.48 2.61 -16.22
N GLY A 137 -12.62 3.31 -16.94
CA GLY A 137 -11.17 3.28 -16.77
C GLY A 137 -10.51 1.97 -17.21
N ASP A 138 -9.39 2.09 -17.92
CA ASP A 138 -8.52 0.97 -18.24
C ASP A 138 -7.54 0.73 -17.09
N TYR A 139 -7.55 -0.49 -16.54
CA TYR A 139 -6.65 -0.94 -15.47
C TYR A 139 -5.60 -1.94 -15.99
N ASP A 140 -4.55 -2.14 -15.21
CA ASP A 140 -3.44 -3.03 -15.57
C ASP A 140 -3.64 -4.47 -15.08
N ILE A 141 -4.31 -4.64 -13.93
CA ILE A 141 -4.47 -5.92 -13.24
C ILE A 141 -5.94 -6.19 -12.95
N TRP A 142 -6.39 -7.42 -13.21
CA TRP A 142 -7.72 -7.90 -12.88
C TRP A 142 -7.67 -9.27 -12.17
N PHE A 143 -8.24 -9.34 -10.98
CA PHE A 143 -8.52 -10.59 -10.26
C PHE A 143 -10.00 -10.93 -10.43
N ALA A 144 -10.30 -12.09 -11.01
CA ALA A 144 -11.66 -12.60 -11.14
C ALA A 144 -11.90 -13.73 -10.14
N PHE A 145 -12.87 -13.58 -9.25
CA PHE A 145 -13.22 -14.57 -8.24
C PHE A 145 -14.41 -15.44 -8.67
N PRO A 146 -14.53 -16.66 -8.11
CA PRO A 146 -15.72 -17.48 -8.30
C PRO A 146 -16.99 -16.70 -7.94
N GLN A 147 -18.05 -16.87 -8.73
CA GLN A 147 -19.34 -16.22 -8.49
C GLN A 147 -20.38 -17.18 -7.88
N ALA A 148 -19.97 -18.42 -7.61
CA ALA A 148 -20.82 -19.46 -7.05
C ALA A 148 -20.43 -19.78 -5.61
N ASN A 149 -21.44 -20.09 -4.79
CA ASN A 149 -21.26 -20.54 -3.43
C ASN A 149 -21.12 -22.06 -3.35
N PRO A 150 -20.07 -22.60 -2.69
CA PRO A 150 -18.95 -21.90 -2.05
C PRO A 150 -17.82 -21.53 -3.02
N GLY A 151 -17.14 -20.42 -2.78
CA GLY A 151 -15.90 -20.04 -3.47
C GLY A 151 -15.78 -18.54 -3.73
N GLU A 152 -16.90 -17.83 -3.67
CA GLU A 152 -16.96 -16.40 -3.83
C GLU A 152 -16.21 -15.65 -2.73
N LEU A 153 -15.70 -14.46 -3.06
CA LEU A 153 -15.16 -13.55 -2.07
C LEU A 153 -16.32 -12.79 -1.39
N ALA A 154 -17.10 -13.53 -0.61
CA ALA A 154 -18.24 -13.03 0.16
C ALA A 154 -17.82 -12.22 1.39
N ARG A 155 -18.82 -11.59 2.00
CA ARG A 155 -18.74 -10.94 3.32
C ARG A 155 -17.96 -11.79 4.34
N GLY A 156 -16.90 -11.20 4.91
CA GLY A 156 -16.04 -11.82 5.92
C GLY A 156 -14.88 -12.63 5.35
N ASN A 157 -14.82 -12.84 4.03
CA ASN A 157 -13.74 -13.56 3.40
C ASN A 157 -12.55 -12.65 3.10
N THR A 158 -11.38 -13.28 3.04
CA THR A 158 -10.11 -12.66 2.68
C THR A 158 -9.48 -13.45 1.56
N SER A 159 -8.89 -12.70 0.61
CA SER A 159 -7.96 -13.21 -0.39
C SER A 159 -6.59 -12.60 -0.16
N LYS A 160 -5.53 -13.40 -0.37
CA LYS A 160 -4.16 -12.95 -0.08
C LYS A 160 -3.17 -13.50 -1.10
N TYR A 161 -2.29 -12.62 -1.57
CA TYR A 161 -1.27 -12.92 -2.56
C TYR A 161 0.09 -12.39 -2.16
N THR A 162 1.14 -13.12 -2.50
CA THR A 162 2.50 -12.59 -2.60
C THR A 162 2.75 -12.23 -4.05
N ILE A 163 3.05 -10.95 -4.29
CA ILE A 163 3.38 -10.40 -5.60
C ILE A 163 4.89 -10.19 -5.63
N THR A 164 5.59 -10.83 -6.57
CA THR A 164 7.04 -10.67 -6.72
C THR A 164 7.37 -10.08 -8.07
N GLY A 165 8.28 -9.11 -8.10
CA GLY A 165 8.72 -8.45 -9.32
C GLY A 165 9.85 -7.46 -9.02
N THR A 166 10.77 -7.27 -9.97
CA THR A 166 11.96 -6.43 -9.77
C THR A 166 11.56 -5.00 -9.39
N GLY A 167 12.10 -4.49 -8.27
CA GLY A 167 11.85 -3.11 -7.81
C GLY A 167 10.44 -2.84 -7.28
N LEU A 168 9.58 -3.87 -7.18
CA LEU A 168 8.21 -3.73 -6.72
C LEU A 168 8.15 -3.26 -5.26
N THR A 169 7.31 -2.26 -4.98
CA THR A 169 7.00 -1.74 -3.65
C THR A 169 5.49 -1.55 -3.50
N ALA A 170 4.99 -1.26 -2.29
CA ALA A 170 3.57 -0.99 -2.11
C ALA A 170 3.07 0.21 -2.94
N ASN A 171 3.93 1.24 -3.11
CA ASN A 171 3.62 2.42 -3.91
C ASN A 171 3.56 2.13 -5.42
N SER A 172 4.11 0.99 -5.88
CA SER A 172 3.98 0.59 -7.29
C SER A 172 2.52 0.40 -7.71
N PHE A 173 1.57 0.30 -6.77
CA PHE A 173 0.14 0.16 -7.06
C PHE A 173 -0.68 1.45 -6.86
N ASN A 174 -0.03 2.58 -6.55
CA ASN A 174 -0.69 3.86 -6.31
C ASN A 174 -0.78 4.71 -7.59
N PHE A 175 -1.41 4.16 -8.63
CA PHE A 175 -1.58 4.81 -9.93
C PHE A 175 -3.05 4.91 -10.29
N LEU A 176 -3.42 5.99 -10.97
CA LEU A 176 -4.77 6.17 -11.50
C LEU A 176 -4.95 5.37 -12.79
N SER A 177 -6.15 4.82 -12.97
CA SER A 177 -6.58 4.19 -14.22
C SER A 177 -6.62 5.22 -15.35
N VAL A 178 -6.41 4.75 -16.58
CA VAL A 178 -6.52 5.60 -17.76
C VAL A 178 -8.00 5.76 -18.11
N PRO A 179 -8.56 6.98 -18.14
CA PRO A 179 -9.96 7.17 -18.54
C PRO A 179 -10.12 6.88 -20.03
N GLN A 180 -11.19 6.18 -20.43
CA GLN A 180 -11.40 5.82 -21.84
C GLN A 180 -11.91 7.02 -22.65
N ASN A 181 -12.70 7.90 -22.03
CA ASN A 181 -13.23 9.14 -22.59
C ASN A 181 -13.08 10.28 -21.58
N SER A 182 -13.30 11.52 -22.02
CA SER A 182 -13.19 12.72 -21.15
C SER A 182 -14.15 12.73 -19.97
N ASP A 183 -15.23 11.96 -20.04
CA ASP A 183 -16.28 11.89 -19.03
C ASP A 183 -16.10 10.70 -18.08
N ASP A 184 -15.13 9.81 -18.35
CA ASP A 184 -14.83 8.66 -17.51
C ASP A 184 -13.94 9.07 -16.34
N GLY A 185 -14.21 8.54 -15.15
CA GLY A 185 -13.39 8.80 -13.97
C GLY A 185 -12.04 8.06 -14.04
N SER A 186 -11.02 8.65 -13.43
CA SER A 186 -9.74 8.00 -13.15
C SER A 186 -9.70 7.56 -11.70
N TYR A 187 -9.46 6.29 -11.45
CA TYR A 187 -9.55 5.68 -10.12
C TYR A 187 -8.29 4.88 -9.81
N ILE A 188 -7.90 4.84 -8.53
CA ILE A 188 -6.72 4.05 -8.11
C ILE A 188 -7.00 2.54 -8.28
N SER A 189 -8.25 2.14 -8.08
CA SER A 189 -8.69 0.76 -8.15
C SER A 189 -10.21 0.73 -8.27
N ALA A 190 -10.77 -0.38 -8.73
CA ALA A 190 -12.20 -0.62 -8.73
C ALA A 190 -12.52 -2.06 -8.28
N VAL A 191 -13.75 -2.23 -7.79
CA VAL A 191 -14.32 -3.54 -7.51
C VAL A 191 -15.69 -3.68 -8.16
N HIS A 192 -16.02 -4.90 -8.55
CA HIS A 192 -17.37 -5.26 -8.99
C HIS A 192 -18.06 -6.01 -7.85
N VAL A 193 -19.09 -5.39 -7.28
CA VAL A 193 -19.92 -6.01 -6.26
C VAL A 193 -21.14 -6.60 -6.94
N GLN A 194 -21.35 -7.89 -6.73
CA GLN A 194 -22.51 -8.60 -7.24
C GLN A 194 -23.39 -9.09 -6.11
N GLY A 195 -24.67 -9.22 -6.44
CA GLY A 195 -25.64 -10.03 -5.71
C GLY A 195 -26.56 -10.71 -6.71
N TYR A 196 -27.43 -11.58 -6.22
CA TYR A 196 -28.25 -12.44 -7.08
C TYR A 196 -29.23 -11.71 -8.03
N SER A 197 -29.43 -10.40 -7.88
CA SER A 197 -30.40 -9.62 -8.68
C SER A 197 -29.87 -8.32 -9.29
N SER A 198 -28.70 -7.83 -8.89
CA SER A 198 -28.08 -6.61 -9.43
C SER A 198 -26.59 -6.56 -9.09
N SER A 199 -25.88 -5.62 -9.72
CA SER A 199 -24.46 -5.40 -9.49
C SER A 199 -24.07 -3.94 -9.63
N VAL A 200 -22.97 -3.57 -8.98
CA VAL A 200 -22.45 -2.21 -8.96
C VAL A 200 -20.93 -2.22 -9.03
N TRP A 201 -20.40 -1.22 -9.72
CA TRP A 201 -18.99 -0.92 -9.82
C TRP A 201 -18.64 0.22 -8.87
N VAL A 202 -17.62 0.00 -8.05
CA VAL A 202 -17.25 0.91 -6.97
C VAL A 202 -15.76 1.24 -7.07
N ALA A 203 -15.45 2.53 -7.07
CA ALA A 203 -14.09 3.02 -7.05
C ALA A 203 -13.48 2.96 -5.64
N GLY A 204 -12.19 2.63 -5.58
CA GLY A 204 -11.39 2.63 -4.36
C GLY A 204 -10.78 4.00 -4.08
N SER A 205 -10.71 4.36 -2.80
CA SER A 205 -9.99 5.54 -2.31
C SER A 205 -8.69 5.10 -1.62
N GLY A 206 -7.55 5.55 -2.13
CA GLY A 206 -6.23 5.21 -1.61
C GLY A 206 -5.79 6.13 -0.48
N SER A 207 -5.08 5.57 0.50
CA SER A 207 -4.27 6.30 1.48
C SER A 207 -2.91 5.61 1.64
N THR A 208 -1.83 6.39 1.55
CA THR A 208 -0.45 5.90 1.77
C THR A 208 -0.02 6.19 3.21
N GLY A 209 0.45 5.17 3.92
CA GLY A 209 0.91 5.27 5.32
C GLY A 209 2.31 5.88 5.49
N GLY A 210 2.90 6.45 4.44
CA GLY A 210 4.24 7.06 4.45
C GLY A 210 4.20 8.40 3.71
N GLY A 211 4.71 9.44 4.35
CA GLY A 211 4.49 10.83 3.98
C GLY A 211 4.73 11.19 2.51
N GLY A 212 3.83 12.03 1.99
CA GLY A 212 4.13 12.94 0.88
C GLY A 212 3.34 12.71 -0.41
N GLY A 213 2.26 13.47 -0.57
CA GLY A 213 1.88 14.08 -1.85
C GLY A 213 0.94 13.31 -2.77
N GLY A 214 -0.36 13.64 -2.69
CA GLY A 214 -1.36 13.32 -3.71
C GLY A 214 -2.77 13.46 -3.13
N GLY A 215 -3.46 14.57 -3.44
CA GLY A 215 -4.59 15.08 -2.66
C GLY A 215 -5.87 14.25 -2.66
N GLY A 216 -6.54 14.27 -1.51
CA GLY A 216 -7.91 13.79 -1.28
C GLY A 216 -8.14 13.62 0.22
N GLY A 217 -8.76 14.60 0.88
CA GLY A 217 -8.73 14.79 2.33
C GLY A 217 -9.41 13.72 3.21
N GLY A 218 -8.84 13.52 4.40
CA GLY A 218 -9.49 12.81 5.51
C GLY A 218 -8.52 12.28 6.58
N SER A 219 -8.43 13.02 7.70
CA SER A 219 -7.82 12.72 9.02
C SER A 219 -6.42 12.09 9.11
N GLY A 220 -5.50 12.85 9.70
CA GLY A 220 -4.10 12.48 9.90
C GLY A 220 -3.89 11.21 10.71
N GLY A 221 -3.18 10.26 10.10
CA GLY A 221 -2.42 9.27 10.83
C GLY A 221 -1.16 9.92 11.41
N GLU A 222 -0.99 9.82 12.72
CA GLU A 222 0.25 10.17 13.40
C GLU A 222 1.36 9.29 12.82
N VAL A 223 2.31 9.92 12.14
CA VAL A 223 3.52 9.25 11.67
C VAL A 223 4.35 8.90 12.90
N PRO A 224 4.66 7.61 13.16
CA PRO A 224 5.63 7.26 14.21
C PRO A 224 6.99 7.83 13.78
N GLU A 225 7.48 8.87 14.46
CA GLU A 225 8.77 9.50 14.12
C GLU A 225 9.94 8.63 14.60
N PRO A 226 10.68 7.90 13.74
CA PRO A 226 11.75 7.01 14.21
C PRO A 226 13.09 7.74 14.36
N GLY A 227 13.19 9.01 13.99
CA GLY A 227 14.44 9.76 13.94
C GLY A 227 14.54 10.93 14.91
N SER A 228 13.46 11.68 15.13
CA SER A 228 13.49 12.93 15.90
C SER A 228 13.80 12.68 17.37
N LEU A 229 13.19 11.64 17.98
CA LEU A 229 13.46 11.27 19.36
C LEU A 229 14.88 10.76 19.58
N LEU A 230 15.44 10.03 18.61
CA LEU A 230 16.84 9.59 18.68
C LEU A 230 17.78 10.78 18.53
N LEU A 231 17.52 11.72 17.62
CA LEU A 231 18.34 12.91 17.42
C LEU A 231 18.25 13.87 18.61
N VAL A 232 17.07 14.06 19.19
CA VAL A 232 16.87 14.83 20.44
C VAL A 232 17.53 14.13 21.62
N GLY A 233 17.42 12.80 21.72
CA GLY A 233 18.08 11.99 22.75
C GLY A 233 19.61 12.06 22.67
N LEU A 234 20.17 11.95 21.46
CA LEU A 234 21.62 12.09 21.21
C LEU A 234 22.09 13.54 21.42
N GLY A 235 21.29 14.53 21.02
CA GLY A 235 21.54 15.94 21.27
C GLY A 235 21.64 16.26 22.77
N LEU A 236 20.69 15.77 23.57
CA LEU A 236 20.69 15.96 25.02
C LEU A 236 21.83 15.20 25.72
N LEU A 237 22.20 14.00 25.25
CA LEU A 237 23.36 13.26 25.77
C LEU A 237 24.67 14.02 25.54
N SER A 238 24.84 14.62 24.35
CA SER A 238 26.03 15.41 24.02
C SER A 238 26.15 16.68 24.89
N LEU A 239 25.03 17.35 25.17
CA LEU A 239 24.95 18.51 26.08
C LEU A 239 25.24 18.12 27.54
N GLY A 240 24.77 16.95 27.98
CA GLY A 240 25.03 16.43 29.33
C GLY A 240 26.50 16.06 29.57
N LEU A 241 27.17 15.46 28.58
CA LEU A 241 28.59 15.09 28.66
C LEU A 241 29.53 16.30 28.53
N GLY A 242 29.17 17.32 27.75
CA GLY A 242 29.93 18.57 27.61
C GLY A 242 30.06 19.36 28.93
N ARG A 243 29.03 19.31 29.79
CA ARG A 243 29.04 20.03 31.08
C ARG A 243 30.01 19.43 32.11
N LYS A 244 30.23 18.10 32.11
CA LYS A 244 31.17 17.46 33.05
C LYS A 244 32.64 17.73 32.71
N LEU A 245 32.98 17.96 31.44
CA LEU A 245 34.35 18.25 31.02
C LEU A 245 34.79 19.69 31.32
N HIS A 246 33.86 20.65 31.41
CA HIS A 246 34.19 22.05 31.72
C HIS A 246 34.36 22.33 33.23
N LEU A 247 33.83 21.47 34.10
CA LEU A 247 33.92 21.61 35.56
C LEU A 247 35.12 20.90 36.20
N GLY A 248 35.92 20.14 35.43
CA GLY A 248 37.12 19.46 35.92
C GLY A 248 38.44 20.22 35.78
N SER A 249 38.42 21.45 35.25
CA SER A 249 39.62 22.26 34.97
C SER A 249 39.90 23.35 36.01
N LYS A 250 39.55 23.12 37.27
CA LYS A 250 40.02 23.95 38.40
C LYS A 250 40.17 23.09 39.65
N THR A 251 41.35 22.49 39.81
CA THR A 251 41.95 22.22 41.12
C THR A 251 43.45 22.09 40.91
N GLU A 252 44.17 23.00 41.56
CA GLU A 252 45.57 22.93 41.96
C GLU A 252 45.86 21.69 42.82
#